data_AF-A0A929HSF8-F1
#
_entry.id   AF-A0A929HSF8-F1
#
_cell.length_a   1.000
_cell.length_b   1.000
_cell.length_c   1.000
_cell.angle_alpha   90.00
_cell.angle_beta   90.00
_cell.angle_gamma   90.00
#
_symmetry.space_group_name_H-M   'P 1'
#
loop_
_entity.id
_entity.type
_entity.pdbx_description
1 polymer ?
#
loop_
_entity_poly.entity_id
_entity_poly.type
_entity_poly.pdbx_seq_one_letter_code
_entity_poly.pdbx_strand_id
1 'polypeptide(L)'
;MRYYPIFLDVEGRACLVVGGGEVGARKVKTLLDCGGMVGVVSPEVVPWLEEKIQQGVVELKGSHYEERQLQGCFLVIAATDDLELNCRIAQDAEKRGLLCNVVDYPQEGN
;
A
#
# COMPACT_ATOMS: atom_id res chain seq x y z
N MET A 1 21.71 -11.11 -11.68
CA MET A 1 20.68 -10.95 -10.63
C MET A 1 20.35 -9.46 -10.55
N ARG A 2 19.07 -9.08 -10.71
CA ARG A 2 18.62 -7.67 -10.66
C ARG A 2 18.05 -7.27 -9.29
N TYR A 3 17.47 -8.21 -8.55
CA TYR A 3 16.82 -7.98 -7.25
C TYR A 3 17.61 -8.63 -6.12
N TYR A 4 17.57 -8.01 -4.93
CA TYR A 4 18.21 -8.51 -3.71
C TYR A 4 17.12 -8.79 -2.66
N PRO A 5 17.06 -10.02 -2.10
CA PRO A 5 16.05 -10.35 -1.10
C PRO A 5 16.35 -9.65 0.22
N ILE A 6 15.33 -9.02 0.81
CA ILE A 6 15.40 -8.36 2.10
C ILE A 6 14.22 -8.76 2.97
N PHE A 7 14.41 -8.71 4.28
CA PHE A 7 13.32 -8.69 5.26
C PHE A 7 13.19 -7.26 5.78
N LEU A 8 11.97 -6.73 5.75
CA LEU A 8 11.65 -5.39 6.23
C LEU A 8 11.02 -5.50 7.62
N ASP A 9 11.54 -4.73 8.56
CA ASP A 9 10.89 -4.50 9.84
C ASP A 9 9.87 -3.36 9.67
N VAL A 10 8.59 -3.74 9.70
CA VAL A 10 7.46 -2.83 9.54
C VAL A 10 6.72 -2.57 10.86
N GLU A 11 7.20 -3.10 11.99
CA GLU A 11 6.54 -2.91 13.28
C GLU A 11 6.46 -1.41 13.63
N GLY A 12 5.25 -0.90 13.85
CA GLY A 12 4.99 0.51 14.11
C GLY A 12 5.27 1.46 12.94
N ARG A 13 5.54 0.94 11.73
CA ARG A 13 5.82 1.75 10.53
C ARG A 13 4.55 2.02 9.74
N ALA A 14 4.42 3.25 9.25
CA ALA A 14 3.31 3.65 8.38
C ALA A 14 3.41 2.96 7.01
N CYS A 15 2.41 2.17 6.66
CA CYS A 15 2.31 1.47 5.39
C CYS A 15 1.05 1.92 4.65
N LEU A 16 1.15 2.18 3.35
CA LEU A 16 0.02 2.57 2.51
C LEU A 16 -0.31 1.46 1.52
N VAL A 17 -1.58 1.08 1.43
CA VAL A 17 -2.08 0.19 0.38
C VAL A 17 -3.07 0.97 -0.49
N VAL A 18 -2.77 1.10 -1.78
CA VAL A 18 -3.66 1.73 -2.76
C VAL A 18 -4.38 0.63 -3.52
N GLY A 19 -5.70 0.55 -3.37
CA GLY A 19 -6.54 -0.54 -3.86
C GLY A 19 -7.19 -1.32 -2.72
N GLY A 20 -8.52 -1.35 -2.69
CA GLY A 20 -9.34 -1.97 -1.65
C GLY A 20 -9.96 -3.31 -2.05
N GLY A 21 -9.56 -3.88 -3.18
CA GLY A 21 -9.98 -5.21 -3.63
C GLY A 21 -9.34 -6.35 -2.84
N GLU A 22 -9.59 -7.59 -3.26
CA GLU A 22 -9.05 -8.81 -2.63
C GLU A 22 -7.52 -8.82 -2.55
N VAL A 23 -6.84 -8.29 -3.58
CA VAL A 23 -5.38 -8.18 -3.60
C VAL A 23 -4.88 -7.25 -2.50
N GLY A 24 -5.45 -6.04 -2.41
CA GLY A 24 -5.14 -5.06 -1.38
C GLY A 24 -5.42 -5.61 0.02
N ALA A 25 -6.58 -6.24 0.23
CA ALA A 25 -6.95 -6.84 1.51
C ALA A 25 -5.94 -7.88 2.01
N ARG A 26 -5.44 -8.77 1.13
CA ARG A 26 -4.38 -9.74 1.49
C ARG A 26 -3.08 -9.06 1.93
N LYS A 27 -2.71 -7.95 1.28
CA LYS A 27 -1.52 -7.17 1.62
C LYS A 27 -1.69 -6.45 2.96
N VAL A 28 -2.84 -5.82 3.17
CA VAL A 28 -3.21 -5.18 4.45
C VAL A 28 -3.13 -6.20 5.58
N LYS A 29 -3.72 -7.39 5.42
CA LYS A 29 -3.66 -8.45 6.44
C LYS A 29 -2.21 -8.80 6.82
N THR A 30 -1.36 -9.04 5.83
CA THR A 30 0.05 -9.39 6.07
C THR A 30 0.79 -8.26 6.81
N LEU A 31 0.56 -7.01 6.42
CA LEU A 31 1.18 -5.85 7.08
C LEU A 31 0.72 -5.70 8.54
N LEU A 32 -0.57 -5.90 8.81
CA LEU A 32 -1.12 -5.89 10.17
C LEU A 32 -0.54 -7.01 11.03
N ASP A 33 -0.44 -8.22 10.48
CA ASP A 33 0.15 -9.38 11.17
C ASP A 33 1.64 -9.13 11.53
N CYS A 34 2.33 -8.29 10.76
CA CYS A 34 3.70 -7.83 11.04
C CYS A 34 3.79 -6.55 11.91
N GLY A 35 2.67 -6.04 12.42
CA GLY A 35 2.65 -4.85 13.30
C GLY A 35 2.71 -3.51 12.57
N GLY A 36 2.51 -3.48 11.24
CA GLY A 36 2.46 -2.25 10.45
C GLY A 36 1.24 -1.39 10.75
N MET A 37 1.42 -0.07 10.72
CA MET A 37 0.33 0.90 10.78
C MET A 37 -0.22 1.13 9.37
N VAL A 38 -1.36 0.50 9.05
CA VAL A 38 -1.83 0.43 7.66
C VAL A 38 -2.89 1.47 7.35
N GLY A 39 -2.66 2.25 6.30
CA GLY A 39 -3.65 3.08 5.63
C GLY A 39 -4.06 2.51 4.29
N VAL A 40 -5.33 2.70 3.90
CA VAL A 40 -5.89 2.27 2.61
C VAL A 40 -6.43 3.46 1.84
N VAL A 41 -6.18 3.49 0.53
CA VAL A 41 -6.82 4.41 -0.41
C VAL A 41 -7.55 3.60 -1.45
N SER A 42 -8.88 3.75 -1.53
CA SER A 42 -9.69 3.04 -2.52
C SER A 42 -11.10 3.64 -2.58
N PRO A 43 -11.74 3.73 -3.77
CA PRO A 43 -13.12 4.20 -3.87
C PRO A 43 -14.10 3.20 -3.24
N GLU A 44 -13.79 1.91 -3.36
CA GLU A 44 -14.55 0.80 -2.79
C GLU A 44 -13.61 -0.14 -2.04
N VAL A 45 -14.10 -0.76 -0.97
CA VAL A 45 -13.33 -1.73 -0.17
C VAL A 45 -14.13 -3.00 0.01
N VAL A 46 -13.46 -4.14 0.01
CA VAL A 46 -14.10 -5.43 0.32
C VAL A 46 -14.60 -5.47 1.77
N PRO A 47 -15.62 -6.28 2.09
CA PRO A 47 -16.25 -6.29 3.42
C PRO A 47 -15.26 -6.48 4.58
N TRP A 48 -14.23 -7.30 4.38
CA TRP A 48 -13.20 -7.50 5.41
C TRP A 48 -12.41 -6.22 5.72
N LEU A 49 -12.08 -5.41 4.71
CA LEU A 49 -11.41 -4.12 4.92
C LEU A 49 -12.35 -3.11 5.57
N GLU A 50 -13.61 -3.09 5.15
CA GLU A 50 -14.63 -2.22 5.75
C GLU A 50 -14.76 -2.49 7.27
N GLU A 51 -14.81 -3.76 7.68
CA GLU A 51 -14.83 -4.14 9.09
C GLU A 51 -13.59 -3.62 9.85
N LYS A 52 -12.39 -3.75 9.26
CA LYS A 52 -11.14 -3.29 9.90
C LYS A 52 -11.06 -1.77 10.00
N ILE A 53 -11.60 -1.06 9.02
CA ILE A 53 -11.73 0.40 9.05
C ILE A 53 -12.70 0.82 10.15
N GLN A 54 -13.86 0.18 10.26
CA GLN A 54 -14.84 0.46 11.32
C GLN A 54 -14.30 0.15 12.72
N GLN A 55 -13.43 -0.85 12.86
CA GLN A 55 -12.71 -1.17 14.10
C GLN A 55 -11.58 -0.18 14.42
N GLY A 56 -11.22 0.71 13.50
CA GLY A 56 -10.10 1.65 13.66
C GLY A 56 -8.72 1.00 13.57
N VAL A 57 -8.64 -0.25 13.10
CA VAL A 57 -7.38 -0.99 12.91
C VAL A 57 -6.67 -0.54 11.63
N VAL A 58 -7.44 -0.14 10.62
CA VAL A 58 -6.96 0.36 9.34
C VAL A 58 -7.51 1.76 9.12
N GLU A 59 -6.67 2.69 8.68
CA GLU A 59 -7.09 4.05 8.37
C GLU A 59 -7.51 4.15 6.90
N LEU A 60 -8.73 4.61 6.61
CA LEU A 60 -9.12 4.98 5.25
C LEU A 60 -8.61 6.40 4.95
N LYS A 61 -7.57 6.52 4.12
CA LYS A 61 -6.92 7.80 3.77
C LYS A 61 -7.57 8.56 2.60
N GLY A 62 -8.58 7.97 1.97
CA GLY A 62 -9.36 8.60 0.91
C GLY A 62 -9.92 7.62 -0.11
N SER A 63 -10.83 8.10 -0.95
CA SER A 63 -11.40 7.35 -2.06
C SER A 63 -10.51 7.33 -3.31
N HIS A 64 -9.67 8.35 -3.48
CA HIS A 64 -8.77 8.46 -4.63
C HIS A 64 -7.34 8.75 -4.18
N TYR A 65 -6.39 8.26 -4.97
CA TYR A 65 -4.98 8.50 -4.74
C TYR A 65 -4.60 9.96 -5.04
N GLU A 66 -3.88 10.53 -4.09
CA GLU A 66 -3.26 11.84 -4.10
C GLU A 66 -1.88 11.74 -3.44
N GLU A 67 -0.88 12.44 -3.99
CA GLU A 67 0.50 12.37 -3.51
C GLU A 67 0.70 12.68 -2.02
N ARG A 68 -0.21 13.45 -1.41
CA ARG A 68 -0.17 13.77 0.03
C ARG A 68 -0.26 12.52 0.90
N GLN A 69 -0.91 11.45 0.44
CA GLN A 69 -1.10 10.22 1.22
C GLN A 69 0.21 9.44 1.39
N LEU A 70 1.21 9.68 0.53
CA LEU A 70 2.55 9.11 0.64
C LEU A 70 3.39 9.75 1.76
N GLN A 71 2.98 10.89 2.30
CA GLN A 71 3.77 11.62 3.28
C GLN A 71 3.93 10.81 4.58
N GLY A 72 5.19 10.56 4.97
CA GLY A 72 5.52 9.82 6.19
C GLY A 72 5.32 8.30 6.10
N CYS A 73 4.98 7.76 4.93
CA CYS A 73 4.94 6.32 4.71
C CYS A 73 6.36 5.75 4.67
N PHE A 74 6.51 4.51 5.11
CA PHE A 74 7.72 3.71 4.99
C PHE A 74 7.64 2.79 3.78
N LEU A 75 6.48 2.17 3.57
CA LEU A 75 6.19 1.24 2.49
C LEU A 75 4.85 1.58 1.84
N VAL A 76 4.83 1.51 0.50
CA VAL A 76 3.65 1.74 -0.32
C VAL A 76 3.41 0.49 -1.15
N ILE A 77 2.16 0.06 -1.28
CA ILE A 77 1.75 -1.07 -2.10
C ILE A 77 0.67 -0.59 -3.07
N ALA A 78 0.98 -0.60 -4.36
CA ALA A 78 0.03 -0.32 -5.42
C ALA A 78 -0.61 -1.64 -5.86
N ALA A 79 -1.89 -1.82 -5.54
CA ALA A 79 -2.68 -3.04 -5.75
C ALA A 79 -4.02 -2.72 -6.43
N THR A 80 -3.99 -1.83 -7.43
CA THR A 80 -5.16 -1.47 -8.25
C THR A 80 -5.11 -2.16 -9.62
N ASP A 81 -6.26 -2.28 -10.27
CA ASP A 81 -6.36 -2.78 -11.66
C ASP A 81 -5.93 -1.74 -12.71
N ASP A 82 -5.67 -0.50 -12.30
CA ASP A 82 -5.23 0.59 -13.17
C ASP A 82 -3.69 0.66 -13.19
N LEU A 83 -3.12 0.24 -14.32
CA LEU A 83 -1.67 0.23 -14.52
C LEU A 83 -1.08 1.65 -14.54
N GLU A 84 -1.76 2.63 -15.13
CA GLU A 84 -1.26 4.01 -15.18
C GLU A 84 -1.19 4.61 -13.78
N LEU A 85 -2.22 4.35 -12.97
CA LEU A 85 -2.23 4.73 -11.56
C LEU A 85 -1.10 4.05 -10.79
N ASN A 86 -0.88 2.75 -10.98
CA ASN A 86 0.19 2.02 -10.32
C ASN A 86 1.59 2.56 -10.68
N CYS A 87 1.85 2.84 -11.96
CA CYS A 87 3.10 3.48 -12.40
C CYS A 87 3.27 4.87 -11.78
N ARG A 88 2.21 5.67 -11.70
CA ARG A 88 2.24 6.99 -11.05
C ARG A 88 2.62 6.89 -9.58
N ILE A 89 2.00 5.97 -8.84
CA ILE A 89 2.31 5.73 -7.42
C ILE A 89 3.77 5.34 -7.24
N ALA A 90 4.30 4.46 -8.09
CA ALA A 90 5.69 4.05 -8.05
C ALA A 90 6.67 5.22 -8.28
N GLN A 91 6.41 6.03 -9.31
CA GLN A 91 7.23 7.22 -9.59
C GLN A 91 7.20 8.23 -8.45
N ASP A 92 6.04 8.45 -7.84
CA ASP A 92 5.90 9.39 -6.72
C ASP A 92 6.59 8.87 -5.46
N ALA A 93 6.53 7.55 -5.21
CA ALA A 93 7.25 6.90 -4.14
C ALA A 93 8.78 6.97 -4.35
N GLU A 94 9.26 6.72 -5.57
CA GLU A 94 10.68 6.79 -5.92
C GLU A 94 11.25 8.19 -5.72
N LYS A 95 10.55 9.24 -6.18
CA LYS A 95 10.94 10.65 -5.97
C LYS A 95 11.12 11.01 -4.49
N ARG A 96 10.46 10.28 -3.59
CA ARG A 96 10.46 10.50 -2.14
C ARG A 96 11.39 9.52 -1.40
N GLY A 97 12.05 8.60 -2.10
CA GLY A 97 12.88 7.56 -1.51
C GLY A 97 12.09 6.54 -0.68
N LEU A 98 10.81 6.34 -1.00
CA LEU A 98 9.94 5.37 -0.34
C LEU A 98 10.03 4.01 -1.02
N LEU A 99 9.88 2.95 -0.24
CA LEU A 99 9.73 1.60 -0.78
C LEU A 99 8.35 1.44 -1.41
N CYS A 100 8.28 0.94 -2.63
CA CYS A 100 7.05 0.75 -3.36
C CYS A 100 6.98 -0.62 -4.02
N ASN A 101 5.98 -1.41 -3.64
CA ASN A 101 5.62 -2.64 -4.32
C ASN A 101 4.44 -2.42 -5.25
N VAL A 102 4.65 -2.59 -6.56
CA VAL A 102 3.55 -2.69 -7.53
C VAL A 102 3.18 -4.16 -7.69
N VAL A 103 1.94 -4.50 -7.35
CA VAL A 103 1.45 -5.89 -7.46
C VAL A 103 1.35 -6.26 -8.95
N ASP A 104 1.73 -7.49 -9.26
CA ASP A 104 1.78 -8.09 -10.61
C ASP A 104 2.79 -7.47 -11.61
N TYR A 105 3.34 -6.29 -11.31
CA TYR A 105 4.36 -5.62 -12.14
C TYR A 105 5.63 -5.30 -11.32
N PRO A 106 6.43 -6.32 -10.95
CA PRO A 106 7.60 -6.13 -10.10
C PRO A 106 8.71 -5.25 -10.72
N GLN A 107 8.65 -4.98 -12.03
CA GLN A 107 9.61 -4.09 -12.69
C GLN A 107 9.35 -2.60 -12.45
N GLU A 108 8.13 -2.24 -12.04
CA GLU A 108 7.72 -0.86 -11.76
C GLU A 108 7.94 -0.48 -10.28
N GLY A 109 8.16 -1.46 -9.40
CA GLY A 109 8.53 -1.23 -8.00
C GLY A 109 10.04 -1.04 -7.80
N ASN A 110 10.42 -0.57 -6.59
CA ASN A 110 11.82 -0.42 -6.18
C ASN A 110 12.21 -1.36 -5.03
#